data_AF-A0A6P3AC79-F1
#
_entry.id   AF-A0A6P3AC79-F1
#
_cell.length_a   1.000
_cell.length_b   1.000
_cell.length_c   1.000
_cell.angle_alpha   90.00
_cell.angle_beta   90.00
_cell.angle_gamma   90.00
#
_symmetry.space_group_name_H-M   'P 1'
#
loop_
_entity.id
_entity.type
_entity.pdbx_description
1 polymer ?
#
loop_
_entity_poly.entity_id
_entity_poly.type
_entity_poly.pdbx_seq_one_letter_code
_entity_poly.pdbx_strand_id
1 'polypeptide(L)'
;MRYTIEQASDIGGVIRAARKVQQLRQDDAAGSVGVSESFMVKAERGADTIQWGKVFQILQGLGVQVVVDIPDASDELLERQSARASHRADVRARRAAERLLLRTDAAADTTSPAPARVLAAARLVLSTDEAAGAAADDTRRPRPRTTAAGREVAARAAEIARRVLTAAGEVVPDHPRTSGKEASHD
;
A
#
# COMPACT_ATOMS: atom_id res chain seq x y z
N MET A 1 15.69 3.55 23.79
CA MET A 1 15.90 5.01 23.94
C MET A 1 14.83 5.76 23.15
N ARG A 2 14.47 6.97 23.55
CA ARG A 2 13.63 7.89 22.74
C ARG A 2 14.52 9.05 22.28
N TYR A 3 14.32 9.52 21.05
CA TYR A 3 15.05 10.65 20.47
C TYR A 3 14.04 11.59 19.83
N THR A 4 14.12 12.87 20.19
CA THR A 4 13.23 13.91 19.65
C THR A 4 13.82 14.43 18.34
N ILE A 5 12.99 14.44 17.28
CA ILE A 5 13.33 15.01 15.97
C ILE A 5 12.80 16.45 15.94
N GLU A 6 13.68 17.43 15.74
CA GLU A 6 13.30 18.85 15.66
C GLU A 6 13.21 19.32 14.20
N GLN A 7 14.02 18.72 13.31
CA GLN A 7 14.05 19.03 11.88
C GLN A 7 14.16 17.76 11.03
N ALA A 8 13.73 17.88 9.77
CA ALA A 8 13.68 16.75 8.84
C ALA A 8 15.05 16.05 8.68
N SER A 9 16.16 16.78 8.77
CA SER A 9 17.50 16.20 8.64
C SER A 9 17.88 15.26 9.78
N ASP A 10 17.31 15.41 10.98
CA ASP A 10 17.65 14.60 12.16
C ASP A 10 17.30 13.13 11.93
N ILE A 11 16.32 12.85 11.08
CA ILE A 11 15.91 11.50 10.70
C ILE A 11 17.08 10.73 10.07
N GLY A 12 18.00 11.41 9.39
CA GLY A 12 19.18 10.79 8.80
C GLY A 12 20.12 10.24 9.84
N GLY A 13 20.29 10.97 10.96
CA GLY A 13 21.04 10.51 12.12
C GLY A 13 20.41 9.27 12.75
N VAL A 14 19.08 9.24 12.90
CA VAL A 14 18.34 8.08 13.43
C VAL A 14 18.52 6.85 12.54
N ILE A 15 18.37 7.00 11.22
CA ILE A 15 18.57 5.91 10.25
C ILE A 15 20.00 5.36 10.34
N ARG A 16 20.99 6.26 10.34
CA ARG A 16 22.40 5.89 10.41
C ARG A 16 22.73 5.16 11.71
N ALA A 17 22.23 5.64 12.84
CA ALA A 17 22.43 5.02 14.14
C ALA A 17 21.81 3.62 14.17
N ALA A 18 20.55 3.47 13.74
CA ALA A 18 19.86 2.18 13.68
C ALA A 18 20.61 1.16 12.82
N ARG A 19 21.08 1.57 11.63
CA ARG A 19 21.90 0.72 10.76
C ARG A 19 23.21 0.31 11.43
N LYS A 20 23.90 1.24 12.08
CA LYS A 20 25.20 0.99 12.73
C LYS A 20 25.10 0.07 13.94
N VAL A 21 24.01 0.16 14.71
CA VAL A 21 23.72 -0.80 15.79
C VAL A 21 23.61 -2.23 15.26
N GLN A 22 23.04 -2.39 14.05
CA GLN A 22 22.92 -3.69 13.39
C GLN A 22 24.18 -4.09 12.58
N GLN A 23 25.24 -3.28 12.62
CA GLN A 23 26.50 -3.51 11.90
C GLN A 23 26.36 -3.69 10.36
N LEU A 24 25.29 -3.16 9.77
CA LEU A 24 25.03 -3.29 8.34
C LEU A 24 25.81 -2.25 7.52
N ARG A 25 26.30 -2.63 6.34
CA ARG A 25 26.77 -1.67 5.32
C ARG A 25 25.56 -1.00 4.65
N GLN A 26 25.80 0.10 3.93
CA GLN A 26 24.71 0.90 3.35
C GLN A 26 23.99 0.17 2.22
N ASP A 27 24.74 -0.54 1.37
CA ASP A 27 24.25 -1.41 0.32
C ASP A 27 23.46 -2.60 0.89
N ASP A 28 23.97 -3.26 1.94
CA ASP A 28 23.27 -4.37 2.61
C ASP A 28 21.93 -3.91 3.21
N ALA A 29 21.93 -2.77 3.92
CA ALA A 29 20.73 -2.18 4.48
C ALA A 29 19.75 -1.71 3.38
N ALA A 30 20.25 -1.13 2.29
CA ALA A 30 19.42 -0.68 1.18
C ALA A 30 18.74 -1.85 0.47
N GLY A 31 19.50 -2.91 0.20
CA GLY A 31 19.00 -4.13 -0.44
C GLY A 31 17.93 -4.83 0.40
N SER A 32 18.16 -4.98 1.71
CA SER A 32 17.21 -5.64 2.62
C SER A 32 15.89 -4.88 2.77
N VAL A 33 15.91 -3.55 2.83
CA VAL A 33 14.69 -2.75 2.95
C VAL A 33 14.03 -2.44 1.60
N GLY A 34 14.67 -2.75 0.46
CA GLY A 34 14.11 -2.54 -0.87
C GLY A 34 14.20 -1.09 -1.39
N VAL A 35 15.30 -0.39 -1.09
CA VAL A 35 15.62 0.94 -1.62
C VAL A 35 16.96 0.92 -2.35
N SER A 36 17.28 1.94 -3.14
CA SER A 36 18.61 2.05 -3.76
C SER A 36 19.65 2.53 -2.75
N GLU A 37 20.90 2.12 -2.94
CA GLU A 37 22.02 2.61 -2.11
C GLU A 37 22.12 4.14 -2.15
N SER A 38 21.98 4.75 -3.34
CA SER A 38 21.97 6.22 -3.47
C SER A 38 20.83 6.88 -2.70
N PHE A 39 19.69 6.19 -2.54
CA PHE A 39 18.60 6.69 -1.70
C PHE A 39 18.95 6.55 -0.22
N MET A 40 19.52 5.42 0.21
CA MET A 40 20.00 5.23 1.59
C MET A 40 21.03 6.30 1.99
N VAL A 41 21.99 6.62 1.10
CA VAL A 41 22.97 7.69 1.31
C VAL A 41 22.29 9.05 1.48
N LYS A 42 21.31 9.39 0.65
CA LYS A 42 20.56 10.65 0.77
C LYS A 42 19.73 10.72 2.05
N ALA A 43 19.11 9.60 2.43
CA ALA A 43 18.32 9.51 3.66
C ALA A 43 19.20 9.71 4.90
N GLU A 44 20.35 9.03 4.99
CA GLU A 44 21.29 9.20 6.12
C GLU A 44 21.91 10.59 6.23
N ARG A 45 22.03 11.30 5.10
CA ARG A 45 22.48 12.71 5.07
C ARG A 45 21.40 13.70 5.50
N GLY A 46 20.16 13.25 5.67
CA GLY A 46 19.05 14.12 6.05
C GLY A 46 18.62 15.06 4.92
N ALA A 47 18.67 14.63 3.66
CA ALA A 47 18.30 15.47 2.53
C ALA A 47 16.86 16.01 2.64
N ASP A 48 16.69 17.31 2.40
CA ASP A 48 15.42 18.04 2.60
C ASP A 48 14.25 17.50 1.76
N THR A 49 14.55 16.94 0.59
CA THR A 49 13.54 16.45 -0.36
C THR A 49 13.73 14.96 -0.62
N ILE A 50 13.18 14.14 0.28
CA ILE A 50 13.12 12.69 0.13
C ILE A 50 11.69 12.19 0.16
N GLN A 51 11.45 11.08 -0.54
CA GLN A 51 10.12 10.47 -0.57
C GLN A 51 9.81 9.89 0.82
N TRP A 52 8.91 10.53 1.55
CA TRP A 52 8.47 10.15 2.90
C TRP A 52 8.15 8.66 3.04
N GLY A 53 7.42 8.08 2.09
CA GLY A 53 7.08 6.66 2.12
C GLY A 53 8.29 5.73 2.16
N LYS A 54 9.38 6.07 1.45
CA LYS A 54 10.62 5.28 1.47
C LYS A 54 11.40 5.47 2.77
N VAL A 55 11.28 6.62 3.41
CA VAL A 55 11.86 6.85 4.74
C VAL A 55 11.21 5.92 5.76
N PHE A 56 9.88 5.84 5.76
CA PHE A 56 9.15 4.93 6.65
C PHE A 56 9.46 3.46 6.35
N GLN A 57 9.61 3.11 5.07
CA GLN A 57 10.08 1.78 4.66
C GLN A 57 11.46 1.44 5.25
N ILE A 58 12.42 2.38 5.20
CA ILE A 58 13.74 2.19 5.82
C ILE A 58 13.62 2.06 7.34
N LEU A 59 12.90 2.97 7.99
CA LEU A 59 12.73 2.95 9.46
C LEU A 59 12.12 1.63 9.92
N GLN A 60 11.04 1.19 9.29
CA GLN A 60 10.41 -0.09 9.60
C GLN A 60 11.36 -1.27 9.34
N GLY A 61 12.07 -1.27 8.22
CA GLY A 61 13.03 -2.32 7.88
C GLY A 61 14.22 -2.39 8.84
N LEU A 62 14.61 -1.26 9.44
CA LEU A 62 15.62 -1.19 10.50
C LEU A 62 15.04 -1.34 11.91
N GLY A 63 13.75 -1.65 12.05
CA GLY A 63 13.10 -1.83 13.35
C GLY A 63 12.95 -0.55 14.17
N VAL A 64 13.04 0.62 13.54
CA VAL A 64 12.84 1.93 14.20
C VAL A 64 11.35 2.24 14.23
N GLN A 65 10.84 2.49 15.44
CA GLN A 65 9.45 2.90 15.65
C GLN A 65 9.35 4.43 15.70
N VAL A 66 8.33 4.97 15.03
CA VAL A 66 7.96 6.39 15.09
C VAL A 66 6.76 6.53 16.01
N VAL A 67 6.96 7.22 17.13
CA VAL A 67 5.91 7.56 18.08
C VAL A 67 5.72 9.07 18.03
N VAL A 68 4.46 9.51 17.93
CA VAL A 68 4.11 10.93 17.85
C VAL A 68 3.25 11.26 19.06
N ASP A 69 3.70 12.24 19.83
CA ASP A 69 2.94 12.80 20.92
C ASP A 69 2.08 13.97 20.38
N ILE A 70 0.76 13.85 20.52
CA ILE A 70 -0.19 14.89 20.08
C ILE A 70 -0.85 15.46 21.34
N PRO A 71 -0.50 16.69 21.77
CA PRO A 71 -1.14 17.29 22.92
C PRO A 71 -2.62 17.58 22.62
N ASP A 72 -3.46 17.41 23.65
CA ASP A 72 -4.89 17.81 23.66
C ASP A 72 -5.79 17.13 22.61
N ALA A 73 -5.32 16.09 21.92
CA ALA A 73 -6.13 15.31 20.98
C ALA A 73 -6.85 14.16 21.69
N SER A 74 -8.12 13.95 21.33
CA SER A 74 -8.86 12.75 21.74
C SER A 74 -8.58 11.58 20.79
N ASP A 75 -8.59 10.36 21.34
CA ASP A 75 -8.44 9.13 20.56
C ASP A 75 -9.48 9.04 19.45
N GLU A 76 -10.74 9.41 19.74
CA GLU A 76 -11.83 9.40 18.74
C GLU A 76 -11.54 10.34 17.56
N LEU A 77 -10.99 11.53 17.83
CA LEU A 77 -10.62 12.46 16.77
C LEU A 77 -9.49 11.88 15.92
N LEU A 78 -8.47 11.29 16.54
CA LEU A 78 -7.35 10.69 15.84
C LEU A 78 -7.81 9.50 14.98
N GLU A 79 -8.65 8.61 15.51
CA GLU A 79 -9.23 7.49 14.77
C GLU A 79 -9.99 7.97 13.54
N ARG A 80 -10.86 8.98 13.71
CA ARG A 80 -11.66 9.54 12.61
C ARG A 80 -10.79 10.17 11.52
N GLN A 81 -9.77 10.94 11.89
CA GLN A 81 -8.86 11.57 10.92
C GLN A 81 -7.99 10.53 10.23
N SER A 82 -7.50 9.54 10.96
CA SER A 82 -6.70 8.44 10.44
C SER A 82 -7.51 7.60 9.47
N ALA A 83 -8.74 7.21 9.80
CA ALA A 83 -9.63 6.47 8.91
C ALA A 83 -9.90 7.24 7.61
N ARG A 84 -10.12 8.56 7.68
CA ARG A 84 -10.29 9.42 6.50
C ARG A 84 -9.00 9.54 5.67
N ALA A 85 -7.85 9.59 6.30
CA ALA A 85 -6.56 9.64 5.61
C ALA A 85 -6.26 8.30 4.90
N SER A 86 -6.40 7.18 5.61
CA SER A 86 -6.22 5.82 5.08
C SER A 86 -7.17 5.55 3.92
N HIS A 87 -8.46 5.85 4.08
CA HIS A 87 -9.43 5.67 2.99
C HIS A 87 -9.03 6.46 1.73
N ARG A 88 -8.56 7.71 1.88
CA ARG A 88 -8.06 8.50 0.74
C ARG A 88 -6.79 7.91 0.13
N ALA A 89 -5.89 7.37 0.95
CA ALA A 89 -4.69 6.70 0.48
C ALA A 89 -5.04 5.43 -0.31
N ASP A 90 -5.95 4.60 0.20
CA ASP A 90 -6.42 3.37 -0.45
C ASP A 90 -7.07 3.66 -1.80
N VAL A 91 -7.94 4.68 -1.87
CA VAL A 91 -8.57 5.11 -3.13
C VAL A 91 -7.52 5.56 -4.15
N ARG A 92 -6.47 6.28 -3.72
CA ARG A 92 -5.37 6.69 -4.62
C ARG A 92 -4.54 5.49 -5.07
N ALA A 93 -4.22 4.58 -4.15
CA ALA A 93 -3.43 3.38 -4.42
C ALA A 93 -4.17 2.46 -5.40
N ARG A 94 -5.46 2.22 -5.19
CA ARG A 94 -6.33 1.47 -6.11
C ARG A 94 -6.32 2.10 -7.51
N ARG A 95 -6.59 3.40 -7.63
CA ARG A 95 -6.58 4.10 -8.93
C ARG A 95 -5.22 4.03 -9.62
N ALA A 96 -4.13 4.08 -8.87
CA ALA A 96 -2.79 3.93 -9.42
C ALA A 96 -2.54 2.51 -9.94
N ALA A 97 -3.00 1.48 -9.22
CA ALA A 97 -2.93 0.09 -9.63
C ALA A 97 -3.79 -0.18 -10.88
N GLU A 98 -5.03 0.30 -10.91
CA GLU A 98 -5.93 0.19 -12.09
C GLU A 98 -5.27 0.81 -13.34
N ARG A 99 -4.71 2.02 -13.20
CA ARG A 99 -3.98 2.67 -14.30
C ARG A 99 -2.75 1.88 -14.74
N LEU A 100 -2.01 1.28 -13.80
CA LEU A 100 -0.84 0.48 -14.14
C LEU A 100 -1.25 -0.74 -14.95
N LEU A 101 -2.26 -1.49 -14.50
CA LEU A 101 -2.75 -2.67 -15.20
C LEU A 101 -3.25 -2.35 -16.61
N LEU A 102 -4.05 -1.28 -16.75
CA LEU A 102 -4.55 -0.84 -18.06
C LEU A 102 -3.41 -0.40 -19.00
N ARG A 103 -2.37 0.25 -18.46
CA ARG A 103 -1.19 0.64 -19.24
C ARG A 103 -0.38 -0.59 -19.68
N THR A 104 -0.19 -1.55 -18.79
CA THR A 104 0.54 -2.79 -19.09
C THR A 104 -0.20 -3.64 -20.11
N ASP A 105 -1.53 -3.73 -20.02
CA ASP A 105 -2.37 -4.45 -20.98
C ASP A 105 -2.35 -3.80 -22.38
N ALA A 106 -2.31 -2.47 -22.44
CA ALA A 106 -2.21 -1.74 -23.71
C ALA A 106 -0.81 -1.82 -24.33
N ALA A 107 0.25 -1.94 -23.52
CA ALA A 107 1.63 -2.03 -23.98
C ALA A 107 2.00 -3.50 -24.26
N ALA A 108 1.58 -4.00 -25.42
CA ALA A 108 1.79 -5.39 -25.83
C ALA A 108 3.25 -5.79 -26.11
N ASP A 109 4.22 -4.86 -26.18
CA ASP A 109 5.62 -5.23 -26.36
C ASP A 109 6.65 -4.15 -25.94
N THR A 110 7.81 -4.60 -25.45
CA THR A 110 9.12 -3.93 -25.25
C THR A 110 9.43 -3.00 -24.06
N THR A 111 8.49 -2.52 -23.22
CA THR A 111 8.84 -1.76 -21.97
C THR A 111 7.97 -2.18 -20.79
N SER A 112 7.87 -3.48 -20.53
CA SER A 112 6.99 -4.02 -19.49
C SER A 112 7.47 -3.61 -18.08
N PRO A 113 6.62 -3.03 -17.22
CA PRO A 113 6.99 -2.75 -15.83
C PRO A 113 7.38 -4.03 -15.09
N ALA A 114 8.25 -3.91 -14.07
CA ALA A 114 8.77 -5.07 -13.34
C ALA A 114 7.62 -6.02 -12.89
N PRO A 115 7.71 -7.33 -13.16
CA PRO A 115 6.60 -8.27 -12.98
C PRO A 115 6.04 -8.27 -11.55
N ALA A 116 6.91 -8.10 -10.55
CA ALA A 116 6.50 -7.98 -9.15
C ALA A 116 5.54 -6.79 -8.87
N ARG A 117 5.72 -5.65 -9.57
CA ARG A 117 4.86 -4.47 -9.40
C ARG A 117 3.49 -4.68 -10.02
N VAL A 118 3.42 -5.39 -11.16
CA VAL A 118 2.16 -5.71 -11.83
C VAL A 118 1.37 -6.71 -10.99
N LEU A 119 2.03 -7.73 -10.44
CA LEU A 119 1.43 -8.69 -9.51
C LEU A 119 0.90 -7.99 -8.25
N ALA A 120 1.70 -7.09 -7.64
CA ALA A 120 1.25 -6.32 -6.48
C ALA A 120 0.02 -5.44 -6.80
N ALA A 121 0.00 -4.80 -7.97
CA ALA A 121 -1.15 -4.03 -8.42
C ALA A 121 -2.38 -4.91 -8.64
N ALA A 122 -2.22 -6.09 -9.24
CA ALA A 122 -3.30 -7.03 -9.48
C ALA A 122 -3.94 -7.50 -8.16
N ARG A 123 -3.13 -7.92 -7.17
CA ARG A 123 -3.62 -8.31 -5.84
C ARG A 123 -4.38 -7.18 -5.15
N LEU A 124 -3.86 -5.95 -5.22
CA LEU A 124 -4.50 -4.78 -4.61
C LEU A 124 -5.88 -4.48 -5.21
N VAL A 125 -6.00 -4.57 -6.54
CA VAL A 125 -7.29 -4.32 -7.21
C VAL A 125 -8.33 -5.36 -6.75
N LEU A 126 -7.98 -6.64 -6.73
CA LEU A 126 -8.91 -7.70 -6.33
C LEU A 126 -9.28 -7.66 -4.84
N SER A 127 -8.33 -7.42 -3.93
CA SER A 127 -8.64 -7.34 -2.50
C SER A 127 -9.59 -6.19 -2.15
N THR A 128 -9.47 -5.07 -2.86
CA THR A 128 -10.39 -3.93 -2.67
C THR A 128 -11.77 -4.18 -3.26
N ASP A 129 -11.88 -5.05 -4.27
CA ASP A 129 -13.15 -5.43 -4.89
C ASP A 129 -13.92 -6.42 -4.00
N GLU A 130 -13.21 -7.37 -3.39
CA GLU A 130 -13.77 -8.26 -2.35
C GLU A 130 -14.30 -7.46 -1.15
N ALA A 131 -13.52 -6.49 -0.66
CA ALA A 131 -13.95 -5.62 0.43
C ALA A 131 -15.16 -4.75 0.05
N ALA A 132 -15.23 -4.30 -1.21
CA ALA A 132 -16.38 -3.56 -1.72
C ALA A 132 -17.62 -4.45 -1.89
N GLY A 133 -17.45 -5.70 -2.33
CA GLY A 133 -18.52 -6.70 -2.42
C GLY A 133 -19.09 -7.07 -1.05
N ALA A 134 -18.22 -7.32 -0.06
CA ALA A 134 -18.63 -7.57 1.31
C ALA A 134 -19.36 -6.37 1.95
N ALA A 135 -18.92 -5.15 1.67
CA ALA A 135 -19.60 -3.94 2.12
C ALA A 135 -20.90 -3.63 1.35
N ALA A 136 -21.10 -4.20 0.15
CA ALA A 136 -22.33 -4.02 -0.62
C ALA A 136 -23.51 -4.86 -0.11
N ASP A 137 -23.20 -5.92 0.65
CA ASP A 137 -24.17 -6.78 1.37
C ASP A 137 -24.60 -6.12 2.71
N ASP A 138 -23.79 -5.19 3.23
CA ASP A 138 -24.16 -4.33 4.35
C ASP A 138 -25.08 -3.19 3.90
N THR A 139 -26.39 -3.43 3.98
CA THR A 139 -27.46 -2.48 3.62
C THR A 139 -27.42 -1.15 4.38
N ARG A 140 -26.61 -1.01 5.45
CA ARG A 140 -26.51 0.22 6.25
C ARG A 140 -25.49 1.23 5.73
N ARG A 141 -24.64 0.88 4.76
CA ARG A 141 -23.54 1.75 4.31
C ARG A 141 -23.84 2.44 2.97
N PRO A 142 -23.76 3.78 2.89
CA PRO A 142 -23.99 4.49 1.64
C PRO A 142 -22.93 4.11 0.59
N ARG A 143 -23.39 3.65 -0.58
CA ARG A 143 -22.50 3.29 -1.69
C ARG A 143 -21.75 4.53 -2.21
N PRO A 144 -20.43 4.45 -2.44
CA PRO A 144 -19.69 5.56 -3.03
C PRO A 144 -20.24 5.87 -4.43
N ARG A 145 -20.48 7.15 -4.71
CA ARG A 145 -20.92 7.63 -6.02
C ARG A 145 -19.76 7.52 -7.02
N THR A 146 -19.71 6.40 -7.74
CA THR A 146 -18.82 6.22 -8.89
C THR A 146 -19.57 6.56 -10.18
N THR A 147 -18.88 7.17 -11.14
CA THR A 147 -19.45 7.38 -12.49
C THR A 147 -19.55 6.04 -13.22
N ALA A 148 -20.43 5.94 -14.22
CA ALA A 148 -20.56 4.73 -15.05
C ALA A 148 -19.23 4.37 -15.72
N ALA A 149 -18.57 5.34 -16.36
CA ALA A 149 -17.23 5.18 -16.92
C ALA A 149 -16.19 4.73 -15.87
N GLY A 150 -16.28 5.23 -14.64
CA GLY A 150 -15.40 4.79 -13.55
C GLY A 150 -15.58 3.32 -13.17
N ARG A 151 -16.82 2.81 -13.22
CA ARG A 151 -17.11 1.38 -12.97
C ARG A 151 -16.56 0.49 -14.08
N GLU A 152 -16.70 0.90 -15.34
CA GLU A 152 -16.17 0.15 -16.49
C GLU A 152 -14.64 0.04 -16.44
N VAL A 153 -13.96 1.15 -16.12
CA VAL A 153 -12.50 1.18 -15.94
C VAL A 153 -12.05 0.22 -14.83
N ALA A 154 -12.75 0.25 -13.68
CA ALA A 154 -12.46 -0.65 -12.57
C ALA A 154 -12.71 -2.13 -12.93
N ALA A 155 -13.82 -2.43 -13.62
CA ALA A 155 -14.16 -3.78 -14.06
C ALA A 155 -13.10 -4.34 -15.03
N ARG A 156 -12.67 -3.54 -16.01
CA ARG A 156 -11.61 -3.92 -16.94
C ARG A 156 -10.27 -4.15 -16.23
N ALA A 157 -9.92 -3.30 -15.27
CA ALA A 157 -8.72 -3.49 -14.47
C ALA A 157 -8.77 -4.77 -13.61
N ALA A 158 -9.93 -5.12 -13.05
CA ALA A 158 -10.13 -6.35 -12.30
C ALA A 158 -10.01 -7.61 -13.18
N GLU A 159 -10.50 -7.56 -14.42
CA GLU A 159 -10.31 -8.63 -15.41
C GLU A 159 -8.83 -8.85 -15.73
N ILE A 160 -8.10 -7.76 -16.01
CA ILE A 160 -6.65 -7.81 -16.25
C ILE A 160 -5.93 -8.37 -15.02
N ALA A 161 -6.30 -7.94 -13.82
CA ALA A 161 -5.71 -8.42 -12.57
C ALA A 161 -5.85 -9.94 -12.42
N ARG A 162 -7.05 -10.49 -12.63
CA ARG A 162 -7.30 -11.94 -12.58
C ARG A 162 -6.42 -12.70 -13.57
N ARG A 163 -6.36 -12.22 -14.82
CA ARG A 163 -5.53 -12.84 -15.86
C ARG A 163 -4.05 -12.83 -15.50
N VAL A 164 -3.54 -11.71 -14.99
CA VAL A 164 -2.13 -11.56 -14.58
C VAL A 164 -1.76 -12.53 -13.45
N LEU A 165 -2.59 -12.63 -12.41
CA LEU A 165 -2.32 -13.54 -11.29
C LEU A 165 -2.42 -15.01 -11.69
N THR A 166 -3.41 -15.35 -12.51
CA THR A 166 -3.58 -16.71 -13.05
C THR A 166 -2.37 -17.12 -13.90
N ALA A 167 -1.87 -16.23 -14.76
CA ALA A 167 -0.67 -16.47 -15.56
C ALA A 167 0.60 -16.65 -14.72
N ALA A 168 0.64 -16.08 -13.51
CA ALA A 168 1.71 -16.27 -12.54
C ALA A 168 1.54 -17.51 -11.66
N GLY A 169 0.47 -18.30 -11.85
CA GLY A 169 0.18 -19.51 -11.08
C GLY A 169 -0.41 -19.24 -9.69
N GLU A 170 -0.89 -18.03 -9.40
CA GLU A 170 -1.59 -17.72 -8.15
C GLU A 170 -3.06 -18.17 -8.22
N VAL A 171 -3.53 -18.87 -7.18
CA VAL A 171 -4.94 -19.25 -7.06
C VAL A 171 -5.75 -18.00 -6.73
N VAL A 172 -6.48 -17.49 -7.71
CA VAL A 172 -7.42 -16.39 -7.51
C VAL A 172 -8.76 -17.00 -7.08
N PRO A 173 -9.32 -16.63 -5.92
CA PRO A 173 -10.65 -17.08 -5.54
C PRO A 173 -11.70 -16.47 -6.50
N ASP A 174 -12.39 -17.32 -7.25
CA ASP A 174 -13.61 -16.94 -7.96
C ASP A 174 -14.75 -16.67 -6.95
N HIS A 175 -15.59 -15.68 -7.25
CA HIS A 175 -16.72 -15.21 -6.43
C HIS A 175 -17.75 -16.31 -6.05
N PRO A 176 -18.84 -15.93 -5.37
CA PRO A 176 -18.98 -15.61 -3.96
C PRO A 176 -19.39 -16.87 -3.18
N ARG A 177 -19.03 -16.98 -1.89
CA ARG A 177 -19.66 -17.99 -1.03
C ARG A 177 -21.11 -17.57 -0.80
N THR A 178 -22.02 -18.06 -1.62
CA THR A 178 -23.41 -18.23 -1.24
C THR A 178 -23.41 -19.23 -0.08
N SER A 179 -23.29 -18.72 1.14
CA SER A 179 -23.58 -19.51 2.33
C SER A 179 -25.08 -19.80 2.28
N GLY A 180 -25.39 -20.96 1.72
CA GLY A 180 -26.70 -21.58 1.78
C GLY A 180 -27.11 -21.66 3.24
N LYS A 181 -28.03 -20.77 3.59
CA LYS A 181 -28.85 -20.82 4.79
C LYS A 181 -29.74 -22.06 4.66
N GLU A 182 -29.24 -23.24 5.02
CA GLU A 182 -30.12 -24.36 5.34
C GLU A 182 -30.72 -24.07 6.72
N ALA A 183 -31.94 -23.54 6.65
CA ALA A 183 -32.86 -23.47 7.75
C ALA A 183 -33.07 -24.87 8.32
N SER A 184 -32.65 -25.05 9.57
CA SER A 184 -33.20 -26.08 10.44
C SER A 184 -34.68 -25.71 10.68
N HIS A 185 -35.59 -26.50 10.13
CA HIS A 185 -37.01 -26.47 10.47
C HIS A 185 -37.34 -27.78 11.19
N ASP A 186 -37.89 -27.62 12.40
CA ASP A 186 -38.66 -28.53 13.27
C ASP A 186 -38.21 -29.99 13.42
#